data_AF-A0A6L6F3R7-F1
#
_entry.id   AF-A0A6L6F3R7-F1
#
_cell.length_a   1.000
_cell.length_b   1.000
_cell.length_c   1.000
_cell.angle_alpha   90.00
_cell.angle_beta   90.00
_cell.angle_gamma   90.00
#
_symmetry.space_group_name_H-M   'P 1'
#
loop_
_entity.id
_entity.type
_entity.pdbx_description
1 polymer ?
#
loop_
_entity_poly.entity_id
_entity_poly.type
_entity_poly.pdbx_seq_one_letter_code
_entity_poly.pdbx_strand_id
1 'polypeptide(L)'
;MQEVMPATGVFSLLWLLIALPLVGSAILLLGGRKLNKWGAYLGVFTVLIDAVIAIAMLIAMMGNSAEQRTFSQNQFSWMFAGNFKVDMAF
;
A
#
# COMPACT_ATOMS: atom_id res chain seq x y z
N MET A 1 -3.72 24.61 6.81
CA MET A 1 -2.96 23.34 6.88
C MET A 1 -3.91 22.25 6.45
N GLN A 2 -3.49 21.33 5.58
CA GLN A 2 -4.29 20.14 5.27
C GLN A 2 -4.39 19.29 6.54
N GLU A 3 -5.60 18.82 6.85
CA GLU A 3 -5.83 17.93 7.97
C GLU A 3 -5.41 16.52 7.54
N VAL A 4 -4.51 15.89 8.31
CA VAL A 4 -4.14 14.50 8.06
C VAL A 4 -5.19 13.62 8.72
N MET A 5 -6.04 13.03 7.88
CA MET A 5 -7.12 12.15 8.29
C MET A 5 -6.56 10.78 8.69
N PRO A 6 -7.13 10.12 9.71
CA PRO A 6 -6.77 8.74 10.04
C PRO A 6 -7.18 7.80 8.90
N ALA A 7 -6.30 6.87 8.55
CA ALA A 7 -6.56 5.85 7.53
C ALA A 7 -7.58 4.79 8.03
N THR A 8 -8.86 5.09 7.86
CA THR A 8 -10.00 4.22 8.21
C THR A 8 -10.73 3.71 6.96
N GLY A 9 -11.63 2.73 7.11
CA GLY A 9 -12.42 2.21 5.99
C GLY A 9 -11.53 1.67 4.87
N VAL A 10 -11.76 2.10 3.63
CA VAL A 10 -10.94 1.67 2.47
C VAL A 10 -9.46 2.07 2.62
N PHE A 11 -9.16 3.18 3.31
CA PHE A 11 -7.79 3.63 3.53
C PHE A 11 -7.03 2.77 4.55
N SER A 12 -7.71 1.95 5.36
CA SER A 12 -7.04 0.97 6.22
C SER A 12 -6.26 -0.08 5.43
N LEU A 13 -6.58 -0.24 4.14
CA LEU A 13 -5.92 -1.14 3.20
C LEU A 13 -4.69 -0.51 2.53
N LEU A 14 -4.26 0.70 2.88
CA LEU A 14 -3.13 1.40 2.24
C LEU A 14 -1.86 0.54 2.17
N TRP A 15 -1.55 -0.22 3.23
CA TRP A 15 -0.40 -1.12 3.27
C TRP A 15 -0.43 -2.22 2.18
N LEU A 16 -1.61 -2.61 1.68
CA LEU A 16 -1.74 -3.63 0.63
C LEU A 16 -1.14 -3.19 -0.70
N LEU A 17 -1.18 -1.88 -1.00
CA LEU A 17 -0.60 -1.31 -2.23
C LEU A 17 0.91 -1.58 -2.36
N ILE A 18 1.57 -1.92 -1.26
CA ILE A 18 2.99 -2.30 -1.24
C ILE A 18 3.13 -3.79 -0.96
N ALA A 19 2.32 -4.35 -0.07
CA ALA A 19 2.42 -5.75 0.31
C ALA A 19 2.08 -6.70 -0.85
N LEU A 20 1.09 -6.40 -1.69
CA LEU A 20 0.69 -7.31 -2.77
C LEU A 20 1.79 -7.50 -3.83
N PRO A 21 2.44 -6.44 -4.39
CA PRO A 21 3.54 -6.60 -5.32
C PRO A 21 4.79 -7.18 -4.66
N LEU A 22 5.02 -6.87 -3.38
CA LEU A 22 6.14 -7.43 -2.62
C LEU A 22 5.98 -8.94 -2.42
N VAL A 23 4.77 -9.40 -2.08
CA VAL A 23 4.47 -10.84 -1.98
C VAL A 23 4.54 -11.50 -3.36
N GLY A 24 3.95 -10.88 -4.39
CA GLY A 24 4.00 -11.38 -5.76
C GLY A 24 5.45 -11.55 -6.25
N SER A 25 6.27 -10.52 -6.06
CA SER A 25 7.69 -10.56 -6.41
C SER A 25 8.47 -11.59 -5.59
N ALA A 26 8.24 -11.69 -4.29
CA ALA A 26 8.87 -12.71 -3.45
C ALA A 26 8.54 -14.13 -3.95
N ILE A 27 7.28 -14.40 -4.30
CA ILE A 27 6.87 -15.69 -4.89
C ILE A 27 7.58 -15.92 -6.22
N LEU A 28 7.65 -14.93 -7.11
CA LEU A 28 8.30 -15.04 -8.41
C LEU A 28 9.81 -15.27 -8.32
N LEU A 29 10.48 -14.59 -7.39
CA LEU A 29 11.91 -14.73 -7.15
C LEU A 29 12.26 -16.07 -6.51
N LEU A 30 11.45 -16.55 -5.56
CA LEU A 30 11.73 -17.77 -4.81
C LEU A 30 11.18 -19.05 -5.48
N GLY A 31 10.15 -18.93 -6.33
CA GLY A 31 9.47 -20.08 -6.94
C GLY A 31 10.25 -20.76 -8.08
N GLY A 32 11.30 -20.13 -8.59
CA GLY A 32 12.18 -20.70 -9.61
C GLY A 32 11.46 -21.19 -10.88
N ARG A 33 11.97 -22.25 -11.51
CA ARG A 33 11.48 -22.75 -12.82
C ARG A 33 10.00 -23.17 -12.83
N LYS A 34 9.41 -23.46 -11.67
CA LYS A 34 7.98 -23.85 -11.57
C LYS A 34 7.05 -22.72 -12.01
N LEU A 35 7.48 -21.46 -11.86
CA LEU A 35 6.67 -20.29 -12.21
C LEU A 35 6.91 -19.79 -13.63
N ASN A 36 7.84 -20.34 -14.41
CA ASN A 36 8.14 -19.85 -15.75
C ASN A 36 6.93 -19.84 -16.70
N LYS A 37 5.98 -20.77 -16.49
CA LYS A 37 4.79 -20.88 -17.35
C LYS A 37 3.65 -19.93 -16.97
N TRP A 38 3.56 -19.50 -15.71
CA TRP A 38 2.37 -18.80 -15.21
C TRP A 38 2.65 -17.63 -14.26
N GLY A 39 3.90 -17.46 -13.84
CA GLY A 39 4.31 -16.42 -12.90
C GLY A 39 4.07 -15.00 -13.42
N ALA A 40 4.17 -14.79 -14.74
CA ALA A 40 3.81 -13.51 -15.34
C ALA A 40 2.36 -13.11 -15.02
N TYR A 41 1.42 -14.06 -15.09
CA TYR A 41 0.03 -13.80 -14.73
C TYR A 41 -0.12 -13.48 -13.25
N LEU A 42 0.58 -14.21 -12.36
CA LEU A 42 0.59 -13.89 -10.93
C LEU A 42 1.02 -12.44 -10.68
N GLY A 43 2.12 -11.99 -11.29
CA GLY A 43 2.60 -10.60 -11.15
C GLY A 43 1.61 -9.57 -11.69
N VAL A 44 0.93 -9.86 -12.81
CA VAL A 44 -0.14 -8.99 -13.32
C VAL A 44 -1.31 -8.95 -12.34
N PHE A 45 -1.72 -10.08 -11.77
CA PHE A 45 -2.82 -10.14 -10.82
C PHE A 45 -2.52 -9.34 -9.55
N THR A 46 -1.30 -9.39 -9.01
CA THR A 46 -0.97 -8.60 -7.82
C THR A 46 -1.11 -7.09 -8.07
N VAL A 47 -0.62 -6.61 -9.22
CA VAL A 47 -0.72 -5.19 -9.58
C VAL A 47 -2.14 -4.79 -9.98
N LEU A 48 -2.90 -5.69 -10.61
CA LEU A 48 -4.30 -5.45 -10.97
C LEU A 48 -5.17 -5.27 -9.72
N ILE A 49 -4.96 -6.10 -8.70
CA ILE A 49 -5.68 -5.98 -7.42
C ILE A 49 -5.33 -4.64 -6.75
N ASP A 50 -4.05 -4.27 -6.73
CA ASP A 50 -3.63 -2.95 -6.21
C ASP A 50 -4.31 -1.80 -6.95
N ALA A 51 -4.37 -1.85 -8.28
CA ALA A 51 -5.00 -0.81 -9.07
C ALA A 51 -6.48 -0.64 -8.69
N VAL A 52 -7.21 -1.74 -8.47
CA VAL A 52 -8.61 -1.71 -8.03
C VAL A 52 -8.72 -1.07 -6.64
N ILE A 53 -7.85 -1.45 -5.69
CA ILE A 53 -7.82 -0.87 -4.34
C ILE A 53 -7.53 0.63 -4.40
N ALA A 54 -6.51 1.04 -5.16
CA ALA A 54 -6.12 2.43 -5.33
C ALA A 54 -7.23 3.27 -5.99
N ILE A 55 -7.92 2.73 -7.00
CA ILE A 55 -9.07 3.40 -7.62
C ILE A 55 -10.21 3.58 -6.61
N ALA A 56 -10.51 2.55 -5.79
CA ALA A 56 -11.53 2.67 -4.75
C ALA A 56 -11.17 3.74 -3.71
N MET A 57 -9.90 3.81 -3.29
CA MET A 57 -9.39 4.87 -2.42
C MET A 57 -9.50 6.26 -3.06
N LEU A 58 -9.16 6.39 -4.35
CA LEU A 58 -9.26 7.64 -5.09
C LEU A 58 -10.72 8.13 -5.14
N ILE A 59 -11.66 7.25 -5.48
CA ILE A 59 -13.10 7.57 -5.51
C ILE A 59 -13.57 8.01 -4.12
N ALA A 60 -13.18 7.29 -3.06
CA ALA A 60 -13.51 7.66 -1.69
C ALA A 60 -12.91 9.03 -1.28
N MET A 61 -11.66 9.29 -1.65
CA MET A 61 -10.97 10.55 -1.38
C MET A 61 -11.65 11.74 -2.09
N MET A 62 -12.10 11.56 -3.33
CA MET A 62 -12.81 12.59 -4.09
C MET A 62 -14.10 13.07 -3.41
N GLY A 63 -14.73 12.22 -2.60
CA GLY A 63 -15.91 12.57 -1.79
C GLY A 63 -15.64 13.47 -0.59
N ASN A 64 -14.37 13.67 -0.20
CA ASN A 64 -13.98 14.55 0.91
C ASN A 64 -13.74 16.00 0.46
N SER A 65 -13.84 16.95 1.40
CA SER A 65 -13.45 18.35 1.16
C SER A 65 -11.95 18.44 0.83
N ALA A 66 -11.52 19.52 0.17
CA ALA A 66 -10.13 19.65 -0.27
C ALA A 66 -9.11 19.56 0.88
N GLU A 67 -9.51 19.98 2.07
CA GLU A 67 -8.71 19.98 3.30
C GLU A 67 -8.56 18.58 3.92
N GLN A 68 -9.45 17.64 3.56
CA GLN A 68 -9.61 16.30 4.14
C GLN A 68 -9.23 15.17 3.18
N ARG A 69 -8.40 15.47 2.17
CA ARG A 69 -7.94 14.48 1.17
C ARG A 69 -6.58 13.87 1.49
N THR A 70 -5.94 14.28 2.58
CA THR A 70 -4.67 13.70 3.03
C THR A 70 -4.96 12.64 4.09
N PHE A 71 -4.59 11.41 3.82
CA PHE A 71 -4.71 10.29 4.76
C PHE A 71 -3.32 9.81 5.12
N SER A 72 -3.11 9.40 6.38
CA SER A 72 -1.87 8.71 6.75
C SER A 72 -2.11 7.52 7.68
N GLN A 73 -1.31 6.48 7.48
CA GLN A 73 -1.29 5.26 8.26
C GLN A 73 0.13 5.01 8.79
N ASN A 74 0.35 5.20 10.09
CA ASN A 74 1.58 4.76 10.76
C ASN A 74 1.52 3.25 10.98
N GLN A 75 2.53 2.53 10.51
CA GLN A 75 2.62 1.09 10.67
C GLN A 75 3.42 0.71 11.91
N PHE A 76 4.65 1.24 12.01
CA PHE A 76 5.55 1.04 13.14
C PHE A 76 6.65 2.09 13.16
N SER A 77 7.32 2.23 14.31
CA SER A 77 8.51 3.07 14.42
C SER A 77 9.73 2.33 13.88
N TRP A 78 10.34 2.89 12.83
CA TRP A 78 11.43 2.22 12.09
C TRP A 78 12.78 2.40 12.80
N MET A 79 13.07 3.61 13.28
CA MET A 79 14.34 3.91 13.91
C MET A 79 14.22 5.00 14.98
N PHE A 80 14.92 4.77 16.09
CA PHE A 80 14.97 5.64 17.24
C PHE A 80 16.42 5.84 17.70
N ALA A 81 16.87 7.09 17.76
CA ALA A 81 18.19 7.47 18.26
C ALA A 81 18.10 8.78 19.05
N GLY A 82 17.92 8.68 20.37
CA GLY A 82 17.73 9.84 21.25
C GLY A 82 16.46 10.62 20.88
N ASN A 83 16.60 11.85 20.38
CA ASN A 83 15.45 12.64 19.93
C ASN A 83 15.08 12.40 18.45
N PHE A 84 15.88 11.62 17.73
CA PHE A 84 15.62 11.30 16.33
C PHE A 84 14.68 10.10 16.25
N LYS A 85 13.50 10.31 15.66
CA LYS A 85 12.46 9.30 15.45
C LYS A 85 12.06 9.28 13.99
N VAL A 86 12.02 8.09 13.38
CA VAL A 86 11.48 7.90 12.05
C VAL A 86 10.46 6.80 12.11
N ASP A 87 9.25 7.13 11.68
CA ASP A 87 8.16 6.18 11.57
C ASP A 87 8.05 5.70 10.12
N MET A 88 7.69 4.43 9.97
CA MET A 88 7.26 3.90 8.68
C MET A 88 5.76 4.14 8.56
N ALA A 89 5.40 5.08 7.69
CA ALA A 89 4.02 5.47 7.45
C ALA A 89 3.75 5.60 5.94
N PHE A 90 2.48 5.42 5.57
CA PHE A 90 1.95 5.70 4.24
C PHE A 90 0.92 6.83 4.29
#